data_AF-A0A5V5HHC8-F1
#
_entry.id   AF-A0A5V5HHC8-F1
#
_cell.length_a   1.000
_cell.length_b   1.000
_cell.length_c   1.000
_cell.angle_alpha   90.00
_cell.angle_beta   90.00
_cell.angle_gamma   90.00
#
_symmetry.space_group_name_H-M   'P 1'
#
loop_
_entity.id
_entity.type
_entity.pdbx_description
1 polymer ?
#
loop_
_entity_poly.entity_id
_entity_poly.type
_entity_poly.pdbx_seq_one_letter_code
_entity_poly.pdbx_strand_id
1 'polypeptide(L)'
;ALPRHMTAERMIRIATTEIRKVPALGDCDTMSFVSAIVQCSQLGLEPGGALGHAYMLPFGNRNEKSGKKNVQLIIGYRGMIDLARRSGQIASLSARVVREGDDFSFEFGLEEKLVHRPGENEDAPVTHVYAVARLKDGGTQFEVMTRKQIELVRAQSKAGNNGPWVTHWEEMAKKTAIRRLFKYLPVSIEIQRAVSMDEKETLTIDPADASVITGEYSVVENAGVEENVTA
;
A
#
# COMPACT_ATOMS: atom_id res chain seq x y z
N ALA A 1 -6.25 -5.98 20.67
CA ALA A 1 -6.71 -7.37 20.87
C ALA A 1 -6.76 -8.06 19.50
N LEU A 2 -6.39 -9.34 19.41
CA LEU A 2 -6.45 -10.09 18.15
C LEU A 2 -7.90 -10.24 17.67
N PRO A 3 -8.18 -10.17 16.36
CA PRO A 3 -9.52 -10.46 15.82
C PRO A 3 -9.99 -11.85 16.26
N ARG A 4 -11.26 -11.98 16.69
CA ARG A 4 -11.80 -13.22 17.30
C ARG A 4 -11.64 -14.47 16.43
N HIS A 5 -11.50 -14.33 15.11
CA HIS A 5 -11.31 -15.43 14.17
C HIS A 5 -9.85 -15.86 13.98
N MET A 6 -8.87 -15.12 14.53
CA MET A 6 -7.43 -15.39 14.40
C MET A 6 -6.88 -16.10 15.64
N THR A 7 -7.30 -17.35 15.85
CA THR A 7 -6.79 -18.20 16.94
C THR A 7 -5.36 -18.69 16.68
N ALA A 8 -4.58 -18.97 17.71
CA ALA A 8 -3.21 -19.48 17.58
C ALA A 8 -3.13 -20.76 16.72
N GLU A 9 -4.04 -21.72 16.93
CA GLU A 9 -4.10 -22.97 16.16
C GLU A 9 -4.33 -22.71 14.65
N ARG A 10 -5.24 -21.78 14.33
CA ARG A 10 -5.49 -21.34 12.96
C ARG A 10 -4.24 -20.71 12.33
N MET A 11 -3.51 -19.88 13.07
CA MET A 11 -2.27 -19.27 12.58
C MET A 11 -1.17 -20.29 12.31
N ILE A 12 -1.01 -21.30 13.18
CA ILE A 12 -0.06 -22.40 12.95
C ILE A 12 -0.42 -23.14 11.67
N ARG A 13 -1.69 -23.51 11.48
CA ARG A 13 -2.15 -24.20 10.26
C ARG A 13 -1.90 -23.39 9.00
N ILE A 14 -2.18 -22.08 9.05
CA ILE A 14 -1.93 -21.17 7.93
C ILE A 14 -0.42 -21.11 7.64
N ALA A 15 0.42 -20.91 8.66
CA ALA A 15 1.86 -20.86 8.52
C ALA A 15 2.44 -22.14 7.89
N THR A 16 2.02 -23.32 8.37
CA THR A 16 2.42 -24.61 7.79
C THR A 16 1.96 -24.75 6.33
N THR A 17 0.77 -24.24 6.01
CA THR A 17 0.23 -24.27 4.63
C THR A 17 1.05 -23.38 3.71
N GLU A 18 1.43 -22.18 4.15
CA GLU A 18 2.22 -21.26 3.34
C GLU A 18 3.66 -21.78 3.11
N ILE A 19 4.29 -22.42 4.11
CA ILE A 19 5.57 -23.12 3.91
C ILE A 19 5.42 -24.25 2.88
N ARG A 20 4.32 -25.00 2.89
CA ARG A 20 4.09 -26.05 1.87
C ARG A 20 3.95 -25.48 0.46
N LYS A 21 3.30 -24.32 0.30
CA LYS A 21 3.15 -23.66 -1.00
C LYS A 21 4.44 -23.01 -1.48
N VAL A 22 5.20 -22.43 -0.56
CA VAL A 22 6.47 -21.75 -0.82
C VAL A 22 7.54 -22.35 0.11
N PRO A 23 8.13 -23.51 -0.25
CA PRO A 23 9.09 -24.21 0.61
C PRO A 23 10.25 -23.34 1.11
N ALA A 24 10.68 -22.38 0.29
CA ALA A 24 11.74 -21.42 0.65
C ALA A 24 11.43 -20.56 1.88
N LEU A 25 10.17 -20.45 2.31
CA LEU A 25 9.81 -19.80 3.59
C LEU A 25 10.35 -20.57 4.80
N GLY A 26 10.47 -21.90 4.70
CA GLY A 26 11.03 -22.73 5.77
C GLY A 26 12.53 -22.51 6.00
N ASP A 27 13.24 -22.01 4.99
CA ASP A 27 14.69 -21.74 5.05
C ASP A 27 15.02 -20.29 5.45
N CYS A 28 14.00 -19.44 5.60
CA CYS A 28 14.17 -18.04 5.97
C CYS A 28 14.48 -17.86 7.47
N ASP A 29 14.85 -16.63 7.87
CA ASP A 29 15.00 -16.28 9.27
C ASP A 29 13.69 -16.48 10.04
N THR A 30 13.76 -17.25 11.14
CA THR A 30 12.59 -17.67 11.91
C THR A 30 11.89 -16.48 12.57
N MET A 31 12.65 -15.48 13.02
CA MET A 31 12.07 -14.30 13.67
C MET A 31 11.31 -13.43 12.67
N SER A 32 11.81 -13.27 11.45
CA SER A 32 11.12 -12.57 10.37
C SER A 32 9.81 -13.26 9.97
N PHE A 33 9.79 -14.60 9.94
CA PHE A 33 8.57 -15.38 9.67
C PHE A 33 7.52 -15.22 10.78
N VAL A 34 7.93 -15.31 12.03
CA VAL A 34 7.04 -15.07 13.19
C VAL A 34 6.51 -13.63 13.18
N SER A 35 7.35 -12.64 12.88
CA SER A 35 6.94 -11.24 12.76
C SER A 35 5.86 -11.06 11.68
N ALA A 36 6.04 -11.66 10.49
CA ALA A 36 5.06 -11.59 9.41
C ALA A 36 3.69 -12.20 9.83
N ILE A 37 3.70 -13.31 10.57
CA ILE A 37 2.50 -13.95 11.13
C ILE A 37 1.81 -13.05 12.17
N VAL A 38 2.58 -12.41 13.05
CA VAL A 38 2.04 -11.46 14.04
C VAL A 38 1.40 -10.27 13.35
N GLN A 39 2.04 -9.70 12.33
CA GLN A 39 1.48 -8.60 11.54
C GLN A 39 0.17 -9.00 10.84
N CYS A 40 0.12 -10.17 10.21
CA CYS A 40 -1.12 -10.74 9.65
C CYS A 40 -2.24 -10.80 10.70
N SER A 41 -1.90 -11.28 11.90
CA SER A 41 -2.83 -11.43 13.01
C SER A 41 -3.35 -10.09 13.52
N GLN A 42 -2.48 -9.08 13.62
CA GLN A 42 -2.85 -7.72 14.03
C GLN A 42 -3.79 -7.06 13.02
N LEU A 43 -3.55 -7.26 11.72
CA LEU A 43 -4.39 -6.74 10.65
C LEU A 43 -5.66 -7.57 10.43
N GLY A 44 -5.75 -8.77 11.00
CA GLY A 44 -6.80 -9.72 10.67
C GLY A 44 -6.83 -10.07 9.19
N LEU A 45 -5.65 -10.17 8.58
CA LEU A 45 -5.46 -10.65 7.22
C LEU A 45 -4.90 -12.06 7.28
N GLU A 46 -5.52 -12.98 6.54
CA GLU A 46 -4.98 -14.33 6.39
C GLU A 46 -3.98 -14.34 5.23
N PRO A 47 -2.72 -14.73 5.48
CA PRO A 47 -1.77 -14.93 4.40
C PRO A 47 -2.17 -16.16 3.60
N GLY A 48 -2.17 -16.01 2.27
CA GLY A 48 -2.56 -17.07 1.36
C GLY A 48 -3.15 -16.52 0.07
N GLY A 49 -2.59 -16.96 -1.05
CA GLY A 49 -2.95 -16.45 -2.38
C GLY A 49 -4.42 -16.59 -2.78
N ALA A 50 -5.20 -17.46 -2.11
CA ALA A 50 -6.58 -17.74 -2.48
C ALA A 50 -7.53 -16.54 -2.34
N LEU A 51 -7.36 -15.71 -1.30
CA LEU A 51 -8.16 -14.50 -1.11
C LEU A 51 -7.46 -13.24 -1.65
N GLY A 52 -6.14 -13.32 -1.88
CA GLY A 52 -5.32 -12.21 -2.35
C GLY A 52 -5.21 -11.06 -1.34
N HIS A 53 -5.38 -11.35 -0.05
CA HIS A 53 -5.34 -10.37 1.03
C HIS A 53 -3.91 -10.03 1.46
N ALA A 54 -3.10 -11.07 1.65
CA ALA A 54 -1.72 -10.97 2.12
C ALA A 54 -0.89 -12.12 1.56
N TYR A 55 0.39 -11.86 1.35
CA TYR A 55 1.38 -12.82 0.85
C TYR A 55 2.62 -12.77 1.73
N MET A 56 3.19 -13.94 2.05
CA MET A 56 4.50 -14.03 2.68
C MET A 56 5.51 -14.47 1.63
N LEU A 57 6.55 -13.66 1.42
CA LEU A 57 7.55 -13.93 0.40
C LEU A 57 8.96 -13.87 0.99
N PRO A 58 9.88 -14.76 0.55
CA PRO A 58 11.30 -14.64 0.87
C PRO A 58 11.91 -13.44 0.16
N PHE A 59 12.59 -12.57 0.90
CA PHE A 59 13.39 -11.47 0.37
C PHE A 59 14.84 -11.56 0.86
N GLY A 60 15.77 -11.28 -0.05
CA GLY A 60 17.19 -11.26 0.29
C GLY A 60 17.50 -10.16 1.30
N ASN A 61 18.22 -10.51 2.36
CA ASN A 61 18.76 -9.57 3.33
C ASN A 61 20.27 -9.43 3.11
N ARG A 62 20.68 -8.34 2.43
CA ARG A 62 22.10 -8.10 2.12
C ARG A 62 22.96 -7.85 3.38
N ASN A 63 22.33 -7.52 4.50
CA ASN A 63 23.01 -7.17 5.75
C ASN A 63 23.03 -8.34 6.75
N GLU A 64 22.50 -9.51 6.39
CA GLU A 64 22.43 -10.65 7.29
C GLU A 64 23.68 -11.52 7.23
N LYS A 65 24.40 -11.59 8.35
CA LYS A 65 25.59 -12.45 8.50
C LYS A 65 25.26 -13.95 8.37
N SER A 66 24.00 -14.33 8.61
CA SER A 66 23.53 -15.72 8.55
C SER A 66 23.38 -16.25 7.11
N GLY A 67 23.34 -15.36 6.11
CA GLY A 67 22.99 -15.70 4.72
C GLY A 67 21.54 -16.10 4.50
N LYS A 68 20.69 -16.10 5.54
CA LYS A 68 19.27 -16.40 5.42
C LYS A 68 18.51 -15.22 4.80
N LYS A 69 17.39 -15.54 4.15
CA LYS A 69 16.44 -14.55 3.63
C LYS A 69 15.47 -14.15 4.75
N ASN A 70 14.97 -12.92 4.71
CA ASN A 70 13.85 -12.52 5.56
C ASN A 70 12.53 -12.89 4.89
N VAL A 71 11.52 -13.17 5.69
CA VAL A 71 10.13 -13.23 5.23
C VAL A 71 9.53 -11.84 5.33
N GLN A 72 8.98 -11.36 4.22
CA GLN A 72 8.24 -10.10 4.18
C GLN A 72 6.75 -10.37 3.96
N LEU A 73 5.93 -9.62 4.68
CA LEU A 73 4.49 -9.58 4.48
C LEU A 73 4.17 -8.53 3.42
N ILE A 74 3.59 -8.97 2.31
CA ILE A 74 3.09 -8.08 1.26
C ILE A 74 1.57 -8.03 1.34
N ILE A 75 1.01 -6.84 1.52
CA ILE A 75 -0.45 -6.65 1.54
C ILE A 75 -0.94 -6.55 0.09
N GLY A 76 -1.85 -7.46 -0.27
CA GLY A 76 -2.52 -7.47 -1.57
C GLY A 76 -3.56 -6.36 -1.68
N TYR A 77 -3.94 -5.99 -2.91
CA TYR A 77 -4.92 -4.91 -3.08
C TYR A 77 -6.31 -5.24 -2.52
N ARG A 78 -6.70 -6.52 -2.57
CA ARG A 78 -7.94 -6.99 -1.93
C ARG A 78 -7.88 -6.86 -0.41
N GLY A 79 -6.72 -7.13 0.17
CA GLY A 79 -6.46 -6.89 1.60
C GLY A 79 -6.56 -5.42 1.95
N MET A 80 -5.99 -4.52 1.14
CA MET A 80 -6.14 -3.07 1.33
C MET A 80 -7.62 -2.64 1.21
N ILE A 81 -8.37 -3.13 0.22
CA ILE A 81 -9.81 -2.84 0.08
C ILE A 81 -10.57 -3.31 1.32
N ASP A 82 -10.30 -4.51 1.81
CA ASP A 82 -10.95 -5.07 2.99
C ASP A 82 -10.62 -4.23 4.25
N LEU A 83 -9.35 -3.90 4.47
CA LEU A 83 -8.91 -3.02 5.55
C LEU A 83 -9.57 -1.63 5.47
N ALA A 84 -9.67 -1.05 4.27
CA ALA A 84 -10.35 0.23 4.06
C ALA A 84 -11.83 0.14 4.44
N ARG A 85 -12.54 -0.93 4.03
CA ARG A 85 -13.96 -1.12 4.35
C ARG A 85 -14.21 -1.35 5.84
N ARG A 86 -13.27 -1.98 6.55
CA ARG A 86 -13.34 -2.19 8.01
C ARG A 86 -13.30 -0.88 8.81
N SER A 87 -12.84 0.24 8.24
CA SER A 87 -12.91 1.54 8.92
C SER A 87 -14.35 2.00 9.17
N GLY A 88 -15.31 1.42 8.45
CA GLY A 88 -16.71 1.81 8.54
C GLY A 88 -17.03 3.13 7.84
N GLN A 89 -16.03 3.86 7.32
CA GLN A 89 -16.20 5.13 6.61
C GLN A 89 -16.18 4.96 5.09
N ILE A 90 -15.58 3.89 4.58
CA ILE A 90 -15.50 3.59 3.15
C ILE A 90 -16.71 2.75 2.72
N ALA A 91 -17.50 3.27 1.79
CA ALA A 91 -18.60 2.55 1.15
C ALA A 91 -18.09 1.58 0.06
N SER A 92 -17.17 2.04 -0.78
CA SER A 92 -16.56 1.24 -1.84
C SER A 92 -15.18 1.74 -2.21
N LEU A 93 -14.27 0.84 -2.59
CA LEU A 93 -12.95 1.14 -3.15
C LEU A 93 -12.74 0.27 -4.39
N SER A 94 -12.34 0.88 -5.51
CA SER A 94 -12.12 0.17 -6.77
C SER A 94 -10.99 0.81 -7.56
N ALA A 95 -10.39 0.06 -8.49
CA ALA A 95 -9.40 0.58 -9.42
C ALA A 95 -9.63 0.02 -10.82
N ARG A 96 -9.33 0.83 -11.84
CA ARG A 96 -9.55 0.50 -13.26
C ARG A 96 -8.36 0.98 -14.09
N VAL A 97 -8.11 0.27 -15.17
CA VAL A 97 -7.23 0.73 -16.24
C VAL A 97 -8.04 1.54 -17.25
N VAL A 98 -7.39 2.50 -17.89
CA VAL A 98 -7.90 3.30 -19.00
C VAL A 98 -7.03 2.99 -20.20
N ARG A 99 -7.65 2.71 -21.33
CA ARG A 99 -6.99 2.34 -22.58
C ARG A 99 -7.11 3.45 -23.61
N GLU A 100 -6.27 3.37 -24.63
CA GLU A 100 -6.39 4.19 -25.82
C GLU A 100 -7.76 3.94 -26.49
N GLY A 101 -8.50 5.02 -26.74
CA GLY A 101 -9.87 4.96 -27.26
C GLY A 101 -10.98 5.05 -26.21
N ASP A 102 -10.66 4.99 -24.91
CA ASP A 102 -11.64 5.25 -23.85
C ASP A 102 -11.99 6.74 -23.77
N ASP A 103 -13.24 7.06 -23.46
CA ASP A 103 -13.62 8.42 -23.06
C ASP A 103 -13.28 8.62 -21.58
N PHE A 104 -12.17 9.32 -21.35
CA PHE A 104 -11.59 9.53 -20.04
C PHE A 104 -11.23 11.00 -19.80
N SER A 105 -11.74 11.58 -18.71
CA SER A 105 -11.37 12.91 -18.24
C SER A 105 -11.41 12.98 -16.72
N PHE A 106 -10.56 13.84 -16.15
CA PHE A 106 -10.51 14.06 -14.71
C PHE A 106 -10.07 15.48 -14.36
N GLU A 107 -10.51 15.96 -13.20
CA GLU A 107 -10.24 17.30 -12.66
C GLU A 107 -9.98 17.20 -11.16
N PHE A 108 -8.88 17.78 -10.66
CA PHE A 108 -8.52 17.84 -9.22
C PHE A 108 -8.86 19.19 -8.58
N GLY A 109 -9.77 19.96 -9.19
CA GLY A 109 -10.18 21.28 -8.69
C GLY A 109 -10.94 21.20 -7.37
N LEU A 110 -11.56 22.31 -6.95
CA LEU A 110 -12.42 22.34 -5.77
C LEU A 110 -13.57 21.33 -5.85
N GLU A 111 -14.01 21.03 -7.08
CA GLU A 111 -14.95 19.98 -7.39
C GLU A 111 -14.24 18.89 -8.18
N GLU A 112 -13.72 17.89 -7.47
CA GLU A 112 -13.06 16.77 -8.12
C GLU A 112 -14.04 15.98 -8.99
N LYS A 113 -13.63 15.68 -10.23
CA LYS A 113 -14.47 14.93 -11.18
C LYS A 113 -13.63 13.89 -11.89
N LEU A 114 -14.20 12.69 -12.04
CA LEU A 114 -13.62 11.62 -12.86
C LEU A 114 -14.70 10.99 -13.71
N VAL A 115 -14.46 10.97 -15.01
CA VAL A 115 -15.33 10.35 -16.01
C VAL A 115 -14.52 9.28 -16.72
N HIS A 116 -15.05 8.06 -16.75
CA HIS A 116 -14.48 6.96 -17.51
C HIS A 116 -15.60 6.16 -18.17
N ARG A 117 -15.62 6.15 -19.49
CA ARG A 117 -16.48 5.28 -20.30
C ARG A 117 -15.56 4.39 -21.14
N PRO A 118 -15.39 3.11 -20.73
CA PRO A 118 -14.54 2.18 -21.46
C PRO A 118 -15.05 1.96 -22.88
N GLY A 119 -14.13 1.88 -23.84
CA GLY A 119 -14.40 1.27 -25.14
C GLY A 119 -14.46 -0.26 -25.05
N GLU A 120 -14.63 -0.91 -26.19
CA GLU A 120 -14.73 -2.38 -26.27
C GLU A 120 -13.38 -3.07 -26.55
N ASN A 121 -12.34 -2.31 -26.92
CA ASN A 121 -11.05 -2.87 -27.28
C ASN A 121 -10.16 -3.11 -26.04
N GLU A 122 -10.22 -4.33 -25.49
CA GLU A 122 -9.38 -4.72 -24.35
C GLU A 122 -7.89 -4.87 -24.71
N ASP A 123 -7.54 -5.00 -25.99
CA ASP A 123 -6.15 -5.11 -26.45
C ASP A 123 -5.47 -3.74 -26.61
N ALA A 124 -6.25 -2.65 -26.57
CA ALA A 124 -5.72 -1.30 -26.71
C ALA A 124 -4.71 -0.97 -25.58
N PRO A 125 -3.62 -0.24 -25.89
CA PRO A 125 -2.62 0.12 -24.90
C PRO A 125 -3.22 0.84 -23.70
N VAL A 126 -2.83 0.45 -22.49
CA VAL A 126 -3.18 1.19 -21.28
C VAL A 126 -2.50 2.56 -21.31
N THR A 127 -3.26 3.62 -21.01
CA THR A 127 -2.77 5.01 -20.95
C THR A 127 -2.72 5.52 -19.51
N HIS A 128 -3.71 5.17 -18.70
CA HIS A 128 -3.83 5.57 -17.31
C HIS A 128 -4.35 4.41 -16.45
N VAL A 129 -4.17 4.51 -15.15
CA VAL A 129 -4.79 3.67 -14.14
C VAL A 129 -5.28 4.57 -13.04
N TYR A 130 -6.50 4.34 -12.56
CA TYR A 130 -7.04 5.13 -11.46
C TYR A 130 -7.63 4.24 -10.37
N ALA A 131 -7.72 4.79 -9.17
CA ALA A 131 -8.46 4.24 -8.06
C ALA A 131 -9.50 5.25 -7.57
N VAL A 132 -10.68 4.78 -7.15
CA VAL A 132 -11.77 5.60 -6.61
C VAL A 132 -12.27 4.98 -5.31
N ALA A 133 -12.37 5.81 -4.28
CA ALA A 133 -13.05 5.53 -3.03
C ALA A 133 -14.32 6.38 -2.93
N ARG A 134 -15.41 5.75 -2.47
CA ARG A 134 -16.62 6.44 -2.04
C ARG A 134 -16.73 6.31 -0.54
N LEU A 135 -16.88 7.42 0.15
CA LEU A 135 -17.10 7.49 1.58
C LEU A 135 -18.61 7.40 1.86
N LYS A 136 -18.97 6.99 3.07
CA LYS A 136 -20.38 6.86 3.48
C LYS A 136 -21.08 8.21 3.70
N ASP A 137 -20.32 9.26 3.93
CA ASP A 137 -20.82 10.64 4.07
C ASP A 137 -21.10 11.32 2.71
N GLY A 138 -20.88 10.61 1.60
CA GLY A 138 -21.08 11.12 0.24
C GLY A 138 -19.81 11.66 -0.41
N GLY A 139 -18.70 11.77 0.33
CA GLY A 139 -17.41 12.17 -0.23
C GLY A 139 -16.86 11.16 -1.23
N THR A 140 -16.16 11.66 -2.24
CA THR A 140 -15.40 10.84 -3.18
C THR A 140 -13.94 11.24 -3.13
N GLN A 141 -13.06 10.27 -3.29
CA GLN A 141 -11.61 10.47 -3.37
C GLN A 141 -11.11 9.60 -4.51
N PHE A 142 -10.28 10.16 -5.39
CA PHE A 142 -9.67 9.37 -6.46
C PHE A 142 -8.22 9.74 -6.70
N GLU A 143 -7.50 8.78 -7.28
CA GLU A 143 -6.11 8.96 -7.69
C GLU A 143 -5.98 8.48 -9.13
N VAL A 144 -5.33 9.26 -9.98
CA VAL A 144 -5.04 8.91 -11.38
C VAL A 144 -3.53 8.86 -11.58
N MET A 145 -3.06 7.77 -12.19
CA MET A 145 -1.68 7.59 -12.56
C MET A 145 -1.58 7.33 -14.06
N THR A 146 -0.71 8.06 -14.74
CA THR A 146 -0.33 7.78 -16.12
C THR A 146 0.43 6.46 -16.21
N ARG A 147 0.41 5.80 -17.38
CA ARG A 147 1.25 4.62 -17.63
C ARG A 147 2.73 4.90 -17.36
N LYS A 148 3.21 6.10 -17.69
CA LYS A 148 4.59 6.52 -17.38
C LYS A 148 4.88 6.48 -15.88
N GLN A 149 3.98 6.99 -15.04
CA GLN A 149 4.13 6.93 -13.58
C GLN A 149 4.12 5.49 -13.06
N ILE A 150 3.29 4.62 -13.63
CA ILE A 150 3.28 3.18 -13.28
C ILE A 150 4.62 2.52 -13.64
N GLU A 151 5.16 2.77 -14.83
CA GLU A 151 6.46 2.22 -15.23
C GLU A 151 7.61 2.73 -14.35
N LEU A 152 7.54 3.98 -13.86
CA LEU A 152 8.52 4.48 -12.87
C LEU A 152 8.47 3.69 -11.56
N VAL A 153 7.28 3.38 -11.05
CA VAL A 153 7.12 2.53 -9.85
C VAL A 153 7.63 1.12 -10.12
N ARG A 154 7.34 0.56 -11.30
CA ARG A 154 7.83 -0.75 -11.72
C ARG A 154 9.35 -0.78 -11.77
N ALA A 155 10.00 0.24 -12.33
CA ALA A 155 11.46 0.32 -12.43
C ALA A 155 12.16 0.35 -11.07
N GLN A 156 11.51 0.91 -10.05
CA GLN A 156 12.02 0.93 -8.67
C GLN A 156 11.76 -0.37 -7.90
N SER A 157 10.87 -1.24 -8.40
CA SER A 157 10.57 -2.51 -7.76
C SER A 157 11.66 -3.54 -8.02
N LYS A 158 12.09 -4.26 -6.97
CA LYS A 158 12.96 -5.45 -7.12
C LYS A 158 12.36 -6.51 -8.05
N ALA A 159 11.03 -6.52 -8.17
CA ALA A 159 10.30 -7.41 -9.04
C ALA A 159 9.92 -6.78 -10.39
N GLY A 160 10.45 -5.60 -10.75
CA GLY A 160 10.02 -4.88 -11.96
C GLY A 160 10.19 -5.69 -13.25
N ASN A 161 11.23 -6.52 -13.32
CA ASN A 161 11.57 -7.31 -14.51
C ASN A 161 11.19 -8.80 -14.39
N ASN A 162 10.45 -9.20 -13.35
CA ASN A 162 10.06 -10.59 -13.14
C ASN A 162 8.71 -10.71 -12.40
N GLY A 163 8.18 -11.92 -12.29
CA GLY A 163 6.97 -12.18 -11.53
C GLY A 163 5.74 -11.38 -11.99
N PRO A 164 4.89 -10.90 -11.06
CA PRO A 164 3.59 -10.29 -11.39
C PRO A 164 3.65 -9.03 -12.25
N TRP A 165 4.76 -8.29 -12.24
CA TRP A 165 4.91 -7.12 -13.14
C TRP A 165 5.00 -7.52 -14.62
N VAL A 166 5.41 -8.78 -14.90
CA VAL A 166 5.48 -9.33 -16.26
C VAL A 166 4.20 -10.09 -16.60
N THR A 167 3.70 -10.94 -15.70
CA THR A 167 2.54 -11.81 -15.99
C THR A 167 1.19 -11.15 -15.74
N HIS A 168 1.13 -10.15 -14.84
CA HIS A 168 -0.11 -9.52 -14.37
C HIS A 168 0.08 -8.00 -14.18
N TRP A 169 0.63 -7.33 -15.19
CA TRP A 169 0.98 -5.91 -15.13
C TRP A 169 -0.19 -5.02 -14.67
N GLU A 170 -1.41 -5.26 -15.16
CA GLU A 170 -2.59 -4.45 -14.79
C GLU A 170 -2.98 -4.59 -13.32
N GLU A 171 -2.86 -5.78 -12.74
CA GLU A 171 -3.12 -5.98 -11.31
C GLU A 171 -2.08 -5.23 -10.47
N MET A 172 -0.81 -5.19 -10.92
CA MET A 172 0.25 -4.43 -10.26
C MET A 172 0.04 -2.92 -10.39
N ALA A 173 -0.41 -2.46 -11.55
CA ALA A 173 -0.75 -1.06 -11.78
C ALA A 173 -1.94 -0.63 -10.90
N LYS A 174 -3.02 -1.43 -10.85
CA LYS A 174 -4.18 -1.19 -9.98
C LYS A 174 -3.80 -1.20 -8.50
N LYS A 175 -2.95 -2.14 -8.07
CA LYS A 175 -2.40 -2.18 -6.71
C LYS A 175 -1.66 -0.87 -6.38
N THR A 176 -0.88 -0.36 -7.33
CA THR A 176 -0.12 0.89 -7.18
C THR A 176 -1.06 2.09 -7.02
N ALA A 177 -2.08 2.22 -7.86
CA ALA A 177 -3.08 3.28 -7.77
C ALA A 177 -3.86 3.22 -6.44
N ILE A 178 -4.28 2.03 -5.99
CA ILE A 178 -4.95 1.84 -4.70
C ILE A 178 -4.04 2.29 -3.56
N ARG A 179 -2.74 1.92 -3.57
CA ARG A 179 -1.80 2.32 -2.51
C ARG A 179 -1.68 3.82 -2.37
N ARG A 180 -1.59 4.52 -3.49
CA ARG A 180 -1.45 5.98 -3.50
C ARG A 180 -2.71 6.65 -2.98
N LEU A 181 -3.89 6.19 -3.41
CA LEU A 181 -5.17 6.64 -2.85
C LEU A 181 -5.30 6.35 -1.35
N PHE A 182 -4.80 5.19 -0.90
CA PHE A 182 -4.92 4.73 0.48
C PHE A 182 -4.35 5.72 1.51
N LYS A 183 -3.36 6.54 1.12
CA LYS A 183 -2.74 7.56 1.97
C LYS A 183 -3.71 8.67 2.39
N TYR A 184 -4.78 8.87 1.62
CA TYR A 184 -5.80 9.89 1.88
C TYR A 184 -7.08 9.32 2.51
N LEU A 185 -7.18 8.00 2.67
CA LEU A 185 -8.39 7.38 3.20
C LEU A 185 -8.45 7.50 4.73
N PRO A 186 -9.65 7.76 5.30
CA PRO A 186 -9.85 7.76 6.75
C PRO A 186 -9.91 6.32 7.28
N VAL A 187 -8.73 5.73 7.43
CA VAL A 187 -8.48 4.42 8.03
C VAL A 187 -7.66 4.58 9.32
N SER A 188 -7.61 3.55 10.17
CA SER A 188 -6.86 3.64 11.43
C SER A 188 -5.35 3.82 11.19
N ILE A 189 -4.66 4.44 12.14
CA ILE A 189 -3.21 4.70 12.05
C ILE A 189 -2.44 3.39 11.93
N GLU A 190 -2.86 2.33 12.63
CA GLU A 190 -2.25 1.01 12.56
C GLU A 190 -2.33 0.44 11.13
N ILE A 191 -3.49 0.59 10.48
CA ILE A 191 -3.71 0.15 9.10
C ILE A 191 -2.86 0.98 8.13
N GLN A 192 -2.82 2.32 8.29
CA GLN A 192 -1.98 3.19 7.45
C GLN A 192 -0.49 2.83 7.59
N ARG A 193 -0.01 2.60 8.81
CA ARG A 193 1.38 2.22 9.07
C ARG A 193 1.72 0.88 8.43
N ALA A 194 0.85 -0.11 8.55
CA ALA A 194 1.10 -1.42 7.95
C ALA A 194 1.20 -1.37 6.42
N VAL A 195 0.33 -0.62 5.75
CA VAL A 195 0.40 -0.44 4.29
C VAL A 195 1.64 0.36 3.88
N SER A 196 2.05 1.35 4.69
CA SER A 196 3.25 2.17 4.45
C SER A 196 4.56 1.41 4.68
N MET A 197 4.62 0.51 5.68
CA MET A 197 5.80 -0.31 5.94
C MET A 197 6.06 -1.30 4.80
N ASP A 198 5.00 -1.92 4.29
CA ASP A 198 5.05 -2.79 3.12
C ASP A 198 5.51 -2.03 1.85
N GLU A 199 5.18 -0.73 1.72
CA GLU A 199 5.72 0.14 0.65
C GLU A 199 7.24 0.32 0.76
N LYS A 200 7.76 0.69 1.94
CA LYS A 200 9.21 0.90 2.19
C LYS A 200 10.06 -0.36 2.08
N GLU A 201 9.45 -1.53 2.27
CA GLU A 201 10.16 -2.80 2.10
C GLU A 201 10.17 -3.27 0.64
N THR A 202 9.12 -2.94 -0.13
CA THR A 202 9.03 -3.24 -1.57
C THR A 202 9.89 -2.28 -2.40
N LEU A 203 9.92 -1.00 -2.02
CA LEU A 203 10.76 0.04 -2.58
C LEU A 203 11.90 0.26 -1.58
N THR A 204 13.11 -0.27 -1.83
CA THR A 204 14.27 0.14 -1.02
C THR A 204 14.57 1.61 -1.28
N ILE A 205 13.84 2.48 -0.60
CA ILE A 205 14.14 3.90 -0.42
C ILE A 205 14.98 3.96 0.85
N ASP A 206 16.18 4.51 0.74
CA ASP A 206 16.97 4.89 1.90
C ASP A 206 16.09 5.79 2.80
N PRO A 207 15.92 5.49 4.10
CA PRO A 207 15.13 6.32 5.01
C PRO A 207 15.50 7.81 5.00
N ALA A 208 16.67 8.17 4.46
CA ALA A 208 17.12 9.55 4.24
C ALA A 208 16.27 10.36 3.23
N ASP A 209 15.55 9.73 2.30
CA ASP A 209 14.84 10.44 1.21
C ASP A 209 13.32 10.63 1.43
N ALA A 210 12.78 10.17 2.55
CA ALA A 210 11.37 10.34 2.89
C ALA A 210 11.15 11.60 3.75
N SER A 211 11.25 12.78 3.13
CA SER A 211 10.59 14.04 3.55
C SER A 211 10.40 14.24 5.07
N VAL A 212 11.48 14.12 5.84
CA VAL A 212 11.55 14.81 7.14
C VAL A 212 11.99 16.21 6.80
N ILE A 213 11.01 17.12 6.70
CA ILE A 213 11.31 18.54 6.88
C ILE A 213 11.79 18.64 8.32
N THR A 214 13.11 18.60 8.51
CA THR A 214 13.75 19.07 9.74
C THR A 214 13.48 20.57 9.78
N GLY A 215 12.32 20.94 10.32
CA GLY A 215 12.01 22.32 10.61
C GLY A 215 13.00 22.82 11.64
N GLU A 216 14.06 23.49 11.19
CA GLU A 216 14.79 24.40 12.05
C GLU A 216 13.84 25.52 12.44
N TYR A 217 13.30 25.43 13.66
CA TYR A 217 12.59 26.55 14.27
C TYR A 217 13.61 27.36 15.06
N SER A 218 13.83 28.61 14.68
CA SER A 218 14.47 29.59 15.55
C SER A 218 13.42 30.12 16.53
N VAL A 219 13.68 29.92 17.82
CA VAL A 219 12.94 30.61 18.88
C VAL A 219 13.31 32.08 18.78
N VAL A 220 12.37 32.91 18.35
CA VAL A 220 12.52 34.36 18.44
C VAL A 220 12.32 34.72 19.90
N GLU A 221 13.40 35.03 20.61
CA GLU A 221 13.30 35.61 21.95
C GLU A 221 12.53 36.93 21.86
N ASN A 222 11.44 37.00 22.59
CA ASN A 222 10.55 38.15 22.64
C ASN A 222 11.31 39.29 23.34
N ALA A 223 11.94 40.19 22.57
CA ALA A 223 12.50 41.42 23.10
C ALA A 223 11.36 42.27 23.67
N GLY A 224 11.48 42.59 24.95
CA GLY A 224 10.45 43.21 25.77
C GLY A 224 9.84 44.47 25.14
N VAL A 225 8.52 44.56 25.23
CA VAL A 225 7.78 45.79 25.01
C VAL A 225 8.07 46.71 26.21
N GLU A 226 8.86 47.76 25.99
CA GLU A 226 8.96 48.89 26.92
C GLU A 226 7.58 49.57 27.02
N GLU A 227 6.95 49.46 28.18
CA GLU A 227 5.80 50.29 28.54
C GLU A 227 6.28 51.73 28.78
N ASN A 228 6.08 52.59 27.78
CA ASN A 228 6.11 54.04 27.99
C ASN A 228 4.81 54.48 28.67
N VAL A 229 4.83 54.52 30.02
CA VAL A 229 3.81 55.21 30.81
C VAL A 229 4.11 56.70 30.79
N THR A 230 3.24 57.46 30.13
CA THR A 230 3.19 58.92 30.19
C THR A 230 2.34 59.36 31.39
N ALA A 231 2.89 60.24 32.21
CA ALA A 231 2.18 61.18 33.06
C ALA A 231 2.94 62.51 33.03
#